data_AF-A0A258N8Z9-F1
#
_entry.id   AF-A0A258N8Z9-F1
#
_cell.length_a   1.000
_cell.length_b   1.000
_cell.length_c   1.000
_cell.angle_alpha   90.00
_cell.angle_beta   90.00
_cell.angle_gamma   90.00
#
_symmetry.space_group_name_H-M   'P 1'
#
loop_
_entity.id
_entity.type
_entity.pdbx_description
1 polymer ?
#
loop_
_entity_poly.entity_id
_entity_poly.type
_entity_poly.pdbx_seq_one_letter_code
_entity_poly.pdbx_strand_id
1 'polypeptide(L)'
;INDFPGAVILVSHDRHLLEACAERLWVVGGGTVKPYDGDLDQYRREVLSKSNGRMTGDGKKERIDGLAPAEEAAELGPLRKRLKDVEAQVAKIEKDIAGVDKRLADPKIEKFPNDAARLNKQRGDLVDALAQAEEEWIAVSADLEALAPAAE
;
A
#
# COMPACT_ATOMS: atom_id res chain seq x y z
N ILE A 1 -13.96 -0.18 21.09
CA ILE A 1 -12.49 -0.34 21.16
C ILE A 1 -11.86 0.56 22.22
N ASN A 2 -12.39 1.78 22.43
CA ASN A 2 -11.88 2.76 23.42
C ASN A 2 -11.98 2.35 24.90
N ASP A 3 -12.68 1.27 25.23
CA ASP A 3 -12.90 0.81 26.61
C ASP A 3 -12.22 -0.55 26.88
N PHE A 4 -11.30 -0.96 26.00
CA PHE A 4 -10.56 -2.21 26.16
C PHE A 4 -9.31 -1.96 27.01
N PRO A 5 -9.13 -2.68 28.15
CA PRO A 5 -8.03 -2.43 29.08
C PRO A 5 -6.65 -2.94 28.60
N GLY A 6 -6.53 -3.34 27.33
CA GLY A 6 -5.30 -3.86 26.72
C GLY A 6 -4.92 -3.10 25.45
N ALA A 7 -3.74 -3.39 24.90
CA ALA A 7 -3.31 -2.84 23.61
C ALA A 7 -3.99 -3.59 22.46
N VAL A 8 -4.54 -2.86 21.49
CA VAL A 8 -5.11 -3.41 20.26
C VAL A 8 -4.28 -2.92 19.09
N ILE A 9 -3.67 -3.84 18.35
CA ILE A 9 -3.06 -3.54 17.05
C ILE A 9 -4.14 -3.77 16.00
N LEU A 10 -4.53 -2.71 15.30
CA LEU A 10 -5.56 -2.74 14.28
C LEU A 10 -4.92 -2.51 12.92
N VAL A 11 -5.09 -3.46 12.00
CA VAL A 11 -4.76 -3.31 10.58
C VAL A 11 -6.09 -3.28 9.84
N SER A 12 -6.38 -2.17 9.15
CA SER A 12 -7.63 -1.99 8.41
C SER A 12 -7.39 -1.20 7.14
N HIS A 13 -8.09 -1.58 6.09
CA HIS A 13 -8.17 -0.83 4.82
C HIS A 13 -9.33 0.18 4.84
N ASP A 14 -10.16 0.17 5.89
CA ASP A 14 -11.24 1.14 6.05
C ASP A 14 -10.68 2.42 6.67
N ARG A 15 -10.56 3.44 5.82
CA ARG A 15 -10.07 4.76 6.19
C ARG A 15 -10.90 5.42 7.31
N HIS A 16 -12.22 5.24 7.32
CA HIS A 16 -13.06 5.88 8.35
C HIS A 16 -12.79 5.27 9.73
N LEU A 17 -12.48 3.97 9.77
CA LEU A 17 -12.10 3.29 10.99
C LEU A 17 -10.72 3.74 11.48
N LEU A 18 -9.76 3.88 10.56
CA LEU A 18 -8.43 4.40 10.90
C LEU A 18 -8.50 5.85 11.41
N GLU A 19 -9.27 6.73 10.77
CA GLU A 19 -9.48 8.11 11.22
C GLU A 19 -10.17 8.20 12.58
N ALA A 20 -11.13 7.33 12.85
CA ALA A 20 -11.85 7.32 14.12
C ALA A 20 -11.02 6.76 15.30
N CYS A 21 -9.95 6.01 15.02
CA CYS A 21 -9.13 5.33 16.05
C CYS A 21 -7.70 5.87 16.17
N ALA A 22 -7.17 6.57 15.16
CA ALA A 22 -5.80 7.07 15.18
C ALA A 22 -5.70 8.44 15.88
N GLU A 23 -4.95 8.48 16.98
CA GLU A 23 -4.64 9.74 17.67
C GLU A 23 -3.38 10.44 17.14
N ARG A 24 -2.43 9.67 16.58
CA ARG A 24 -1.15 10.15 16.06
C ARG A 24 -0.81 9.43 14.77
N LEU A 25 -0.41 10.20 13.76
CA LEU A 25 0.00 9.65 12.47
C LEU A 25 1.54 9.59 12.39
N TRP A 26 2.06 8.47 11.90
CA TRP A 26 3.48 8.28 11.63
C TRP A 26 3.63 7.95 10.16
N VAL A 27 4.51 8.68 9.47
CA VAL A 27 4.76 8.50 8.04
C VAL A 27 6.09 7.78 7.88
N VAL A 28 6.03 6.62 7.23
CA VAL A 28 7.20 5.82 6.86
C VAL A 28 7.55 6.14 5.40
N GLY A 29 8.76 6.64 5.15
CA GLY A 29 9.21 6.93 3.79
C GLY A 29 10.67 7.35 3.73
N GLY A 30 11.37 6.95 2.66
CA GLY A 30 12.78 7.29 2.47
C GLY A 30 13.73 6.68 3.52
N GLY A 31 13.35 5.55 4.12
CA GLY A 31 14.14 4.88 5.17
C GLY A 31 14.05 5.55 6.54
N THR A 32 13.08 6.44 6.76
CA THR A 32 12.86 7.08 8.06
C THR A 32 11.38 7.04 8.42
N VAL A 33 11.09 6.91 9.72
CA VAL A 33 9.74 7.12 10.25
C VAL A 33 9.70 8.47 10.95
N LYS A 34 8.74 9.32 10.60
CA LYS A 34 8.56 10.62 11.24
C LYS A 34 7.13 10.78 11.73
N PRO A 35 6.91 11.35 12.92
CA PRO A 35 5.58 11.78 13.31
C PRO A 35 5.09 12.83 12.31
N TYR A 36 3.81 12.73 11.93
CA TYR A 36 3.16 13.66 11.03
C TYR A 36 2.11 14.42 11.80
N ASP A 37 2.29 15.74 11.87
CA ASP A 37 1.44 16.64 12.67
C ASP A 37 0.10 16.99 11.99
N GLY A 38 -0.10 16.55 10.75
CA GLY A 38 -1.35 16.77 10.01
C GLY A 38 -2.33 15.59 10.11
N ASP A 39 -3.56 15.82 9.65
CA ASP A 39 -4.56 14.77 9.51
C ASP A 39 -4.30 13.88 8.28
N LEU A 40 -4.98 12.73 8.24
CA LEU A 40 -4.86 11.75 7.15
C LEU A 40 -5.23 12.36 5.77
N ASP A 41 -6.14 13.33 5.76
CA ASP A 41 -6.56 14.05 4.56
C ASP A 41 -5.50 15.01 4.02
N GLN A 42 -4.77 15.66 4.90
CA GLN A 42 -3.66 16.54 4.58
C GLN A 42 -2.49 15.75 4.03
N TYR A 43 -2.18 14.60 4.65
CA TYR A 43 -1.17 13.69 4.13
C TYR A 43 -1.52 13.21 2.71
N ARG A 44 -2.80 12.85 2.48
CA ARG A 44 -3.29 12.47 1.15
C ARG A 44 -3.12 13.58 0.12
N ARG A 45 -3.49 14.83 0.47
CA ARG A 45 -3.31 15.99 -0.44
C ARG A 45 -1.84 16.19 -0.79
N GLU A 46 -0.95 16.07 0.18
CA GLU A 46 0.49 16.20 -0.04
C GLU A 46 1.04 15.09 -0.95
N VAL A 47 0.67 13.83 -0.71
CA VAL A 47 1.10 12.69 -1.54
C VAL A 47 0.60 12.84 -2.98
N LEU A 48 -0.68 13.20 -3.17
CA LEU A 48 -1.26 13.44 -4.49
C LEU A 48 -0.62 14.65 -5.20
N SER A 49 -0.26 15.71 -4.46
CA SER A 49 0.44 16.87 -5.04
C SER A 49 1.89 16.56 -5.43
N LYS A 50 2.60 15.72 -4.65
CA LYS A 50 3.97 15.28 -4.95
C LYS A 50 4.03 14.36 -6.18
N SER A 51 2.95 13.64 -6.48
CA SER A 51 2.83 12.85 -7.72
C SER A 51 2.78 13.71 -8.99
N ASN A 52 2.38 14.99 -8.90
CA ASN A 52 2.24 15.89 -10.06
C ASN A 52 3.43 16.85 -10.26
N GLY A 53 4.46 16.80 -9.40
CA GLY A 53 5.56 17.75 -9.40
C GLY A 53 6.92 17.07 -9.47
N ARG A 54 7.20 16.29 -10.52
CA ARG A 54 8.55 15.76 -10.78
C ARG A 54 9.21 16.50 -11.94
N MET A 55 9.61 17.76 -11.70
CA MET A 55 10.68 18.40 -12.45
C MET A 55 11.44 19.43 -11.60
N THR A 56 12.77 19.29 -11.68
CA THR A 56 13.86 20.21 -11.29
C THR A 56 14.27 20.30 -9.81
N GLY A 57 15.57 20.10 -9.60
CA GLY A 57 16.24 20.25 -8.31
C GLY A 57 17.62 19.60 -8.28
N ASP A 58 18.53 20.10 -9.13
CA ASP A 58 19.97 19.80 -9.12
C ASP A 58 20.56 20.18 -7.74
N GLY A 59 21.32 19.27 -7.14
CA GLY A 59 21.81 19.40 -5.77
C GLY A 59 22.93 18.41 -5.45
N LYS A 60 24.10 18.69 -6.02
CA LYS A 60 25.41 18.13 -5.69
C LYS A 60 25.57 17.83 -4.19
N LYS A 61 25.81 16.57 -3.82
CA LYS A 61 26.47 16.21 -2.56
C LYS A 61 27.45 15.07 -2.74
N GLU A 62 28.56 15.25 -2.05
CA GLU A 62 29.86 14.64 -2.22
C GLU A 62 29.87 13.12 -2.07
N ARG A 63 30.78 12.50 -2.83
CA ARG A 63 31.27 11.14 -2.58
C ARG A 63 31.85 11.09 -1.16
N ILE A 64 31.30 10.23 -0.34
CA ILE A 64 32.00 9.66 0.81
C ILE A 64 32.27 8.20 0.48
N ASP A 65 33.55 7.89 0.35
CA ASP A 65 34.08 6.55 0.20
C ASP A 65 33.71 5.71 1.42
N GLY A 66 32.93 4.67 1.18
CA GLY A 66 32.64 3.58 2.09
C GLY A 66 32.50 2.32 1.25
N LEU A 67 33.56 1.52 1.20
CA LEU A 67 33.67 0.35 0.35
C LEU A 67 32.89 -0.83 0.96
N ALA A 68 31.57 -0.80 0.78
CA ALA A 68 30.60 -1.92 0.71
C ALA A 68 29.24 -1.27 0.39
N PRO A 69 28.56 -1.52 -0.76
CA PRO A 69 27.59 -2.64 -0.85
C PRO A 69 27.21 -3.01 -2.32
N ALA A 70 28.15 -3.46 -3.16
CA ALA A 70 27.79 -3.82 -4.55
C ALA A 70 26.90 -5.09 -4.61
N GLU A 71 27.10 -6.02 -3.67
CA GLU A 71 26.33 -7.27 -3.56
C GLU A 71 24.97 -7.04 -2.86
N GLU A 72 24.92 -6.31 -1.73
CA GLU A 72 23.66 -5.93 -1.07
C GLU A 72 22.74 -5.10 -1.98
N ALA A 73 23.28 -4.16 -2.77
CA ALA A 73 22.48 -3.41 -3.73
C ALA A 73 21.99 -4.29 -4.90
N ALA A 74 22.75 -5.32 -5.28
CA ALA A 74 22.37 -6.27 -6.32
C ALA A 74 21.27 -7.23 -5.86
N GLU A 75 21.24 -7.62 -4.58
CA GLU A 75 20.20 -8.51 -4.02
C GLU A 75 18.91 -7.75 -3.63
N LEU A 76 19.04 -6.51 -3.15
CA LEU A 76 17.88 -5.66 -2.81
C LEU A 76 17.17 -5.10 -4.05
N GLY A 77 17.88 -4.92 -5.17
CA GLY A 77 17.35 -4.42 -6.44
C GLY A 77 16.15 -5.22 -6.99
N PRO A 78 16.25 -6.54 -7.19
CA PRO A 78 15.16 -7.37 -7.67
C PRO A 78 13.98 -7.45 -6.69
N LEU A 79 14.24 -7.49 -5.38
CA LEU A 79 13.17 -7.49 -4.36
C LEU A 79 12.39 -6.19 -4.35
N ARG A 80 13.08 -5.04 -4.43
CA ARG A 80 12.44 -3.72 -4.57
C ARG A 80 11.61 -3.60 -5.83
N LYS A 81 12.05 -4.22 -6.93
CA LYS A 81 11.26 -4.26 -8.17
C LYS A 81 10.02 -5.13 -7.99
N ARG A 82 10.18 -6.32 -7.42
CA ARG A 82 9.08 -7.25 -7.15
C ARG A 82 8.04 -6.65 -6.21
N LEU A 83 8.47 -5.94 -5.16
CA LEU A 83 7.57 -5.22 -4.27
C LEU A 83 6.69 -4.23 -5.03
N LYS A 84 7.29 -3.42 -5.91
CA LYS A 84 6.54 -2.47 -6.76
C LYS A 84 5.59 -3.15 -7.72
N ASP A 85 6.00 -4.28 -8.30
CA ASP A 85 5.17 -5.04 -9.23
C ASP A 85 3.93 -5.60 -8.50
N VAL A 86 4.12 -6.15 -7.29
CA VAL A 86 3.03 -6.65 -6.44
C VAL A 86 2.12 -5.50 -5.97
N GLU A 87 2.68 -4.35 -5.56
CA GLU A 87 1.89 -3.15 -5.22
C GLU A 87 1.02 -2.68 -6.39
N ALA A 88 1.57 -2.67 -7.60
CA ALA A 88 0.82 -2.32 -8.80
C ALA A 88 -0.28 -3.35 -9.10
N GLN A 89 -0.03 -4.63 -8.83
CA GLN A 89 -1.01 -5.70 -8.97
C GLN A 89 -2.16 -5.56 -7.97
N VAL A 90 -1.86 -5.32 -6.69
CA VAL A 90 -2.86 -5.03 -5.64
C VAL A 90 -3.74 -3.85 -6.06
N ALA A 91 -3.14 -2.71 -6.40
CA ALA A 91 -3.88 -1.51 -6.81
C ALA A 91 -4.76 -1.73 -8.04
N LYS A 92 -4.31 -2.58 -8.98
CA LYS A 92 -5.10 -2.95 -10.16
C LYS A 92 -6.30 -3.83 -9.77
N ILE A 93 -6.09 -4.85 -8.94
CA ILE A 93 -7.16 -5.75 -8.49
C ILE A 93 -8.21 -4.98 -7.69
N GLU A 94 -7.81 -4.10 -6.77
CA GLU A 94 -8.74 -3.24 -6.04
C GLU A 94 -9.58 -2.36 -6.97
N LYS A 95 -8.96 -1.80 -8.01
CA LYS A 95 -9.67 -1.02 -9.03
C LYS A 95 -10.68 -1.88 -9.81
N ASP A 96 -10.33 -3.13 -10.12
CA ASP A 96 -11.20 -4.06 -10.82
C ASP A 96 -12.38 -4.49 -9.94
N ILE A 97 -12.14 -4.76 -8.65
CA ILE A 97 -13.20 -5.01 -7.65
C ILE A 97 -14.14 -3.81 -7.57
N ALA A 98 -13.62 -2.59 -7.43
CA ALA A 98 -14.45 -1.39 -7.39
C ALA A 98 -15.27 -1.20 -8.68
N GLY A 99 -14.75 -1.62 -9.83
CA GLY A 99 -15.47 -1.64 -11.10
C GLY A 99 -16.62 -2.65 -11.12
N VAL A 100 -16.39 -3.86 -10.60
CA VAL A 100 -17.42 -4.90 -10.46
C VAL A 100 -18.49 -4.48 -9.45
N ASP A 101 -18.11 -3.90 -8.33
CA ASP A 101 -19.02 -3.44 -7.27
C ASP A 101 -19.95 -2.33 -7.78
N LYS A 102 -19.43 -1.39 -8.58
CA LYS A 102 -20.26 -0.37 -9.24
C LYS A 102 -21.30 -0.99 -10.17
N ARG A 103 -20.96 -2.08 -10.88
CA ARG A 103 -21.89 -2.78 -11.78
C ARG A 103 -22.92 -3.59 -11.01
N LEU A 104 -22.53 -4.19 -9.89
CA LEU A 104 -23.44 -4.90 -8.98
C LEU A 104 -24.38 -3.94 -8.23
N ALA A 105 -23.96 -2.69 -8.01
CA ALA A 105 -24.80 -1.66 -7.38
C ALA A 105 -25.79 -0.99 -8.35
N ASP A 106 -25.71 -1.23 -9.66
CA ASP A 106 -26.66 -0.67 -10.63
C ASP A 106 -28.02 -1.39 -10.48
N PRO A 107 -29.14 -0.68 -10.19
CA PRO A 107 -30.47 -1.29 -10.07
C PRO A 107 -30.91 -2.07 -11.30
N LYS A 108 -30.32 -1.80 -12.48
CA LYS A 108 -30.60 -2.57 -13.69
C LYS A 108 -30.16 -4.02 -13.58
N ILE A 109 -29.18 -4.35 -12.73
CA ILE A 109 -28.64 -5.71 -12.61
C ILE A 109 -29.69 -6.70 -12.08
N GLU A 110 -30.68 -6.23 -11.32
CA GLU A 110 -31.79 -7.07 -10.83
C GLU A 110 -32.59 -7.71 -11.97
N LYS A 111 -32.62 -7.04 -13.13
CA LYS A 111 -33.29 -7.55 -14.34
C LYS A 111 -32.47 -8.60 -15.09
N PHE A 112 -31.20 -8.80 -14.72
CA PHE A 112 -30.26 -9.70 -15.38
C PHE A 112 -29.59 -10.64 -14.36
N PRO A 113 -30.31 -11.64 -13.82
CA PRO A 113 -29.81 -12.51 -12.74
C PRO A 113 -28.57 -13.32 -13.13
N ASN A 114 -28.42 -13.70 -14.41
CA ASN A 114 -27.23 -14.39 -14.91
C ASN A 114 -25.99 -13.47 -14.91
N ASP A 115 -26.17 -12.19 -15.24
CA ASP A 115 -25.08 -11.21 -15.18
C ASP A 115 -24.70 -10.89 -13.73
N ALA A 116 -25.69 -10.79 -12.83
CA ALA A 116 -25.45 -10.64 -11.40
C ALA A 116 -24.63 -11.81 -10.83
N ALA A 117 -25.01 -13.05 -11.17
CA ALA A 117 -24.30 -14.25 -10.73
C ALA A 117 -22.85 -14.29 -11.25
N ARG A 118 -22.65 -13.94 -12.52
CA ARG A 118 -21.30 -13.85 -13.12
C ARG A 118 -20.44 -12.79 -12.46
N LEU A 119 -20.99 -11.60 -12.20
CA LEU A 119 -20.28 -10.51 -11.53
C LEU A 119 -19.95 -10.85 -10.08
N ASN A 120 -20.85 -11.49 -9.34
CA ASN A 120 -20.57 -11.97 -7.99
C ASN A 120 -19.46 -13.03 -7.97
N LYS A 121 -19.47 -13.97 -8.92
CA LYS A 121 -18.37 -14.94 -9.07
C LYS A 121 -17.05 -14.23 -9.37
N GLN A 122 -17.05 -13.32 -10.35
CA GLN A 122 -15.87 -12.55 -10.72
C GLN A 122 -15.34 -11.72 -9.53
N ARG A 123 -16.23 -11.14 -8.72
CA ARG A 123 -15.86 -10.43 -7.49
C ARG A 123 -15.18 -11.37 -6.50
N GLY A 124 -15.71 -12.57 -6.29
CA GLY A 124 -15.10 -13.59 -5.45
C GLY A 124 -13.69 -13.96 -5.92
N ASP A 125 -13.55 -14.28 -7.21
CA ASP A 125 -12.26 -14.62 -7.82
C ASP A 125 -11.23 -13.48 -7.67
N LEU A 126 -11.67 -12.21 -7.80
CA LEU A 126 -10.81 -11.03 -7.61
C LEU A 126 -10.42 -10.82 -6.14
N VAL A 127 -11.31 -11.09 -5.19
CA VAL A 127 -11.02 -11.00 -3.76
C VAL A 127 -10.01 -12.08 -3.35
N ASP A 128 -10.16 -13.30 -3.85
CA ASP A 128 -9.19 -14.37 -3.61
C ASP A 128 -7.82 -14.03 -4.22
N ALA A 129 -7.81 -13.44 -5.42
CA ALA A 129 -6.57 -12.96 -6.06
C ALA A 129 -5.93 -11.78 -5.31
N LEU A 130 -6.74 -10.90 -4.71
CA LEU A 130 -6.26 -9.80 -3.86
C LEU A 130 -5.52 -10.37 -2.64
N ALA A 131 -6.15 -11.31 -1.93
CA ALA A 131 -5.56 -11.94 -0.75
C ALA A 131 -4.21 -12.61 -1.06
N GLN A 132 -4.11 -13.30 -2.20
CA GLN A 132 -2.83 -13.90 -2.64
C GLN A 132 -1.76 -12.85 -2.95
N ALA A 133 -2.14 -11.76 -3.62
CA ALA A 133 -1.20 -10.67 -3.93
C ALA A 133 -0.73 -9.95 -2.66
N GLU A 134 -1.62 -9.79 -1.67
CA GLU A 134 -1.28 -9.22 -0.37
C GLU A 134 -0.34 -10.12 0.43
N GLU A 135 -0.55 -11.44 0.42
CA GLU A 135 0.36 -12.40 1.04
C GLU A 135 1.76 -12.35 0.38
N GLU A 136 1.82 -12.26 -0.95
CA GLU A 136 3.08 -12.06 -1.67
C GLU A 136 3.74 -10.71 -1.30
N TRP A 137 2.95 -9.64 -1.18
CA TRP A 137 3.46 -8.32 -0.79
C TRP A 137 4.10 -8.37 0.60
N ILE A 138 3.42 -9.01 1.56
CA ILE A 138 3.94 -9.21 2.92
C ILE A 138 5.25 -9.99 2.87
N ALA A 139 5.28 -11.13 2.16
CA ALA A 139 6.48 -11.97 2.06
C ALA A 139 7.67 -11.20 1.46
N VAL A 140 7.46 -10.51 0.33
CA VAL A 140 8.52 -9.74 -0.35
C VAL A 140 8.98 -8.57 0.52
N SER A 141 8.08 -7.93 1.27
CA SER A 141 8.43 -6.85 2.20
C SER A 141 9.28 -7.36 3.38
N ALA A 142 8.96 -8.52 3.92
CA ALA A 142 9.71 -9.16 5.00
C ALA A 142 11.11 -9.58 4.54
N ASP A 143 11.22 -10.16 3.34
CA ASP A 143 12.52 -10.51 2.74
C ASP A 143 13.40 -9.27 2.53
N LEU A 144 12.78 -8.16 2.09
CA LEU A 144 13.48 -6.89 1.90
C LEU A 144 13.98 -6.32 3.23
N GLU A 145 13.17 -6.36 4.29
CA GLU A 145 13.56 -5.92 5.63
C GLU A 145 14.66 -6.80 6.24
N ALA A 146 14.58 -8.12 6.06
CA ALA A 146 15.61 -9.05 6.53
C ALA A 146 16.99 -8.79 5.88
N LEU A 147 17.01 -8.35 4.62
CA LEU A 147 18.22 -8.04 3.86
C LEU A 147 18.65 -6.58 3.96
N ALA A 148 17.78 -5.69 4.45
CA ALA A 148 18.09 -4.30 4.72
C ALA A 148 18.23 -4.14 6.25
N PRO A 149 19.36 -4.55 6.86
CA PRO A 149 19.53 -4.40 8.30
C PRO A 149 19.25 -2.95 8.68
N ALA A 150 18.39 -2.77 9.70
CA ALA A 150 18.10 -1.46 10.26
C ALA A 150 19.43 -0.79 10.58
N ALA A 151 19.74 0.30 9.87
CA ALA A 151 20.80 1.20 10.26
C ALA A 151 20.40 1.77 11.63
N GLU A 152 21.03 1.22 12.68
CA GLU A 152 20.87 1.59 14.09
C GLU A 152 21.14 3.08 14.34
#